data_AF-A0A077QYN7-F1
#
_entry.id   AF-A0A077QYN7-F1
#
_cell.length_a   1.000
_cell.length_b   1.000
_cell.length_c   1.000
_cell.angle_alpha   90.00
_cell.angle_beta   90.00
_cell.angle_gamma   90.00
#
_symmetry.space_group_name_H-M   'P 1'
#
loop_
_entity.id
_entity.type
_entity.pdbx_description
1 polymer ?
#
loop_
_entity_poly.entity_id
_entity_poly.type
_entity_poly.pdbx_seq_one_letter_code
_entity_poly.pdbx_strand_id
1 'polypeptide(L)'
;MASTASGLARLQLRQFVSKRAIRASASCSYCTVANVSSSPDTFRQSQSILSASSRTPRAPSSEQRSFATSATHSSSWPAGHIDEQSSPSLSSSIDSKGKARAITSIPSLPRSKTLSDLNALKQKGIPIVCLTAQDFPTALSIRSAPIDLCLIGDSLANVALGYTSTQPLSLDSMIHHCQAVKRGLDAPLFSTASLMDEIDLPNGPLVIADMPFGSTFGSLDSAVHSVIRLIQQTGIDGVKIEGSYEVIPLIKRLTDHGIPVMGHLGLQPQRVGSTSGYRVQGKTAAQAKDILDASLALQTAGCFSIVLECIPTRVGEYISAKLQIPTIGIGAGSKTDGQILVMNDMIGDLTSAGHILAALSQKTQAMGSILAQSEYTEEQNAKGENQIDQIPMTSALTPSAPKFVRNFCQPAGISIGTLRVSAVQAYTNAVRNRRFPDDQIEGYKIKTDEWKAFLQLCGE
;
A
#
# COMPACT_ATOMS: atom_id res chain seq x y z
N MET A 1 -28.34 -51.00 18.96
CA MET A 1 -27.12 -51.22 18.16
C MET A 1 -26.84 -49.92 17.42
N ALA A 2 -26.06 -49.00 17.99
CA ALA A 2 -24.60 -48.95 17.90
C ALA A 2 -24.14 -48.85 16.43
N SER A 3 -23.70 -47.66 16.00
CA SER A 3 -22.27 -47.34 15.83
C SER A 3 -21.67 -47.94 14.55
N THR A 4 -21.32 -47.07 13.58
CA THR A 4 -20.10 -47.08 12.73
C THR A 4 -20.35 -46.45 11.36
N ALA A 5 -20.34 -45.12 11.26
CA ALA A 5 -20.21 -44.45 9.95
C ALA A 5 -19.43 -43.12 9.98
N SER A 6 -18.94 -42.69 11.14
CA SER A 6 -18.20 -41.42 11.29
C SER A 6 -16.67 -41.59 11.32
N GLY A 7 -16.17 -42.83 11.18
CA GLY A 7 -14.75 -43.17 11.34
C GLY A 7 -13.91 -43.21 10.05
N LEU A 8 -14.52 -43.53 8.90
CA LEU A 8 -13.76 -43.76 7.65
C LEU A 8 -13.47 -42.49 6.85
N ALA A 9 -14.32 -41.46 6.93
CA ALA A 9 -14.07 -40.18 6.24
C ALA A 9 -12.95 -39.34 6.89
N ARG A 10 -12.64 -39.56 8.19
CA ARG A 10 -11.54 -38.87 8.89
C ARG A 10 -10.17 -39.55 8.70
N LEU A 11 -10.14 -40.80 8.22
CA LEU A 11 -8.90 -41.56 8.04
C LEU A 11 -8.28 -41.41 6.63
N GLN A 12 -9.08 -41.16 5.59
CA GLN A 12 -8.55 -40.93 4.24
C GLN A 12 -7.95 -39.54 4.03
N LEU A 13 -8.37 -38.51 4.79
CA LEU A 13 -7.79 -37.16 4.73
C LEU A 13 -6.47 -37.01 5.50
N ARG A 14 -6.13 -37.96 6.39
CA ARG A 14 -4.85 -37.95 7.12
C ARG A 14 -3.68 -38.57 6.34
N GLN A 15 -3.94 -39.35 5.29
CA GLN A 15 -2.89 -40.00 4.51
C GLN A 15 -2.25 -39.09 3.44
N PHE A 16 -2.87 -37.94 3.11
CA PHE A 16 -2.33 -37.00 2.10
C PHE A 16 -1.65 -35.75 2.68
N VAL A 17 -1.61 -35.58 4.00
CA VAL A 17 -0.91 -34.47 4.64
C VAL A 17 0.17 -35.05 5.55
N SER A 18 1.36 -35.27 4.98
CA SER A 18 2.57 -35.57 5.74
C SER A 18 2.78 -34.50 6.83
N LYS A 19 3.04 -34.94 8.07
CA LYS A 19 3.46 -34.10 9.21
C LYS A 19 4.87 -33.48 9.00
N ARG A 20 5.20 -33.06 7.78
CA ARG A 20 6.31 -32.12 7.57
C ARG A 20 5.75 -30.73 7.79
N ALA A 21 6.29 -30.07 8.80
CA ALA A 21 5.97 -28.71 9.19
C ALA A 21 5.61 -27.84 7.97
N ILE A 22 4.38 -27.32 7.94
CA ILE A 22 4.04 -26.18 7.11
C ILE A 22 4.88 -25.03 7.67
N ARG A 23 6.08 -24.84 7.13
CA ARG A 23 6.82 -23.61 7.33
C ARG A 23 6.06 -22.56 6.54
N ALA A 24 5.32 -21.70 7.24
CA ALA A 24 4.88 -20.45 6.65
C ALA A 24 6.14 -19.69 6.22
N SER A 25 6.41 -19.63 4.91
CA SER A 25 7.41 -18.73 4.38
C SER A 25 6.93 -17.29 4.60
N ALA A 26 7.86 -16.36 4.84
CA ALA A 26 7.56 -14.93 4.84
C ALA A 26 6.80 -14.59 3.55
N SER A 27 5.51 -14.32 3.69
CA SER A 27 4.57 -14.11 2.59
C SER A 27 4.38 -12.62 2.45
N CYS A 28 5.06 -11.98 1.51
CA CYS A 28 4.56 -10.72 0.97
C CYS A 28 3.26 -11.01 0.23
N SER A 29 2.31 -10.05 0.19
CA SER A 29 0.96 -10.23 -0.35
C SER A 29 0.87 -10.77 -1.79
N TYR A 30 2.00 -10.89 -2.49
CA TYR A 30 2.12 -11.53 -3.80
C TYR A 30 1.99 -13.06 -3.80
N CYS A 31 2.06 -13.75 -2.66
CA CYS A 31 1.98 -15.21 -2.59
C CYS A 31 0.60 -15.70 -2.14
N THR A 32 -0.31 -15.93 -3.10
CA THR A 32 -1.41 -16.88 -2.91
C THR A 32 -0.92 -18.31 -3.15
N VAL A 33 -1.44 -19.24 -2.35
CA VAL A 33 -1.08 -20.66 -2.20
C VAL A 33 -0.55 -21.35 -3.47
N ALA A 34 0.61 -22.01 -3.34
CA ALA A 34 1.19 -22.86 -4.38
C ALA A 34 0.18 -23.93 -4.85
N ASN A 35 0.02 -24.05 -6.18
CA ASN A 35 -0.75 -25.10 -6.83
C ASN A 35 -0.37 -26.48 -6.27
N VAL A 36 -1.36 -27.21 -5.77
CA VAL A 36 -1.25 -28.66 -5.62
C VAL A 36 -1.25 -29.25 -7.03
N SER A 37 -0.12 -29.85 -7.42
CA SER A 37 0.06 -30.50 -8.71
C SER A 37 -0.96 -31.62 -8.94
N SER A 38 -1.79 -31.50 -9.97
CA SER A 38 -2.47 -32.64 -10.59
C SER A 38 -1.79 -32.94 -11.93
N SER A 39 -1.20 -34.12 -12.05
CA SER A 39 -0.63 -34.67 -13.29
C SER A 39 -1.69 -34.84 -14.40
N PRO A 40 -1.29 -34.89 -15.68
CA PRO A 40 -2.17 -34.69 -16.82
C PRO A 40 -2.79 -36.00 -17.29
N ASP A 41 -4.05 -35.97 -17.74
CA ASP A 41 -4.57 -37.01 -18.62
C ASP A 41 -5.55 -36.47 -19.67
N THR A 42 -5.12 -36.67 -20.92
CA THR A 42 -5.87 -36.99 -22.14
C THR A 42 -6.82 -35.97 -22.80
N PHE A 43 -6.32 -35.47 -23.93
CA PHE A 43 -7.01 -35.12 -25.18
C PHE A 43 -8.37 -35.82 -25.44
N ARG A 44 -9.35 -35.03 -25.90
CA ARG A 44 -10.15 -35.39 -27.08
C ARG A 44 -10.78 -34.16 -27.75
N GLN A 45 -10.55 -34.07 -29.05
CA GLN A 45 -11.16 -33.15 -30.00
C GLN A 45 -12.66 -33.44 -30.18
N SER A 46 -13.45 -32.39 -30.39
CA SER A 46 -14.55 -32.42 -31.36
C SER A 46 -14.76 -31.03 -31.96
N GLN A 47 -14.67 -30.98 -33.28
CA GLN A 47 -15.11 -29.86 -34.11
C GLN A 47 -16.65 -29.84 -34.16
N SER A 48 -17.26 -28.66 -34.17
CA SER A 48 -18.42 -28.43 -35.03
C SER A 48 -18.49 -26.98 -35.49
N ILE A 49 -18.89 -26.85 -36.74
CA ILE A 49 -19.02 -25.67 -37.59
C ILE A 49 -20.40 -25.01 -37.35
N LEU A 50 -20.50 -23.71 -37.70
CA LEU A 50 -21.67 -22.89 -38.12
C LEU A 50 -21.75 -21.60 -37.28
N SER A 51 -22.04 -20.40 -37.78
CA SER A 51 -22.17 -19.79 -39.10
C SER A 51 -22.33 -18.28 -38.85
N ALA A 52 -21.95 -17.45 -39.81
CA ALA A 52 -21.91 -15.99 -39.76
C ALA A 52 -23.24 -15.31 -39.39
N SER A 53 -23.16 -14.13 -38.75
CA SER A 53 -23.93 -12.95 -39.18
C SER A 53 -23.39 -11.67 -38.53
N SER A 54 -22.95 -10.77 -39.40
CA SER A 54 -22.56 -9.39 -39.15
C SER A 54 -23.77 -8.52 -38.82
N ARG A 55 -23.74 -7.81 -37.68
CA ARG A 55 -24.57 -6.61 -37.47
C ARG A 55 -23.80 -5.53 -36.71
N THR A 56 -23.42 -4.50 -37.45
CA THR A 56 -23.02 -3.17 -36.95
C THR A 56 -24.21 -2.45 -36.31
N PRO A 57 -24.02 -1.69 -35.22
CA PRO A 57 -24.90 -0.59 -34.88
C PRO A 57 -24.30 0.76 -35.28
N ARG A 58 -25.21 1.57 -35.81
CA ARG A 58 -25.11 2.90 -36.38
C ARG A 58 -25.01 3.95 -35.26
N ALA A 59 -24.22 4.99 -35.48
CA ALA A 59 -24.11 6.17 -34.62
C ALA A 59 -25.41 7.00 -34.58
N PRO A 60 -25.71 7.68 -33.46
CA PRO A 60 -26.55 8.86 -33.46
C PRO A 60 -25.73 10.16 -33.29
N SER A 61 -26.40 11.20 -33.73
CA SER A 61 -26.01 12.56 -34.08
C SER A 61 -25.64 13.49 -32.92
N SER A 62 -24.94 14.54 -33.33
CA SER A 62 -24.64 15.79 -32.64
C SER A 62 -25.79 16.38 -31.80
N GLU A 63 -25.53 16.60 -30.51
CA GLU A 63 -26.16 17.67 -29.73
C GLU A 63 -25.08 18.48 -29.02
N GLN A 64 -25.02 19.77 -29.34
CA GLN A 64 -24.32 20.79 -28.57
C GLN A 64 -25.09 21.04 -27.28
N ARG A 65 -24.42 21.06 -26.11
CA ARG A 65 -24.90 21.79 -24.92
C ARG A 65 -23.76 22.23 -23.99
N SER A 66 -23.56 23.56 -24.01
CA SER A 66 -23.24 24.50 -22.91
C SER A 66 -22.32 24.08 -21.75
N PHE A 67 -21.24 24.86 -21.59
CA PHE A 67 -20.46 25.01 -20.36
C PHE A 67 -21.36 25.36 -19.15
N ALA A 68 -21.22 24.62 -18.06
CA ALA A 68 -21.80 24.94 -16.76
C ALA A 68 -20.68 25.09 -15.72
N THR A 69 -20.75 26.19 -14.98
CA THR A 69 -19.93 26.62 -13.86
C THR A 69 -19.92 25.61 -12.70
N SER A 70 -18.76 25.44 -12.06
CA SER A 70 -18.57 24.51 -10.92
C SER A 70 -19.49 24.87 -9.75
N ALA A 71 -20.47 24.02 -9.48
CA ALA A 71 -21.17 24.04 -8.20
C ALA A 71 -20.30 23.34 -7.14
N THR A 72 -20.12 23.99 -6.00
CA THR A 72 -19.49 23.41 -4.81
C THR A 72 -20.23 22.14 -4.39
N HIS A 73 -19.57 20.98 -4.44
CA HIS A 73 -20.11 19.74 -3.90
C HIS A 73 -20.26 19.84 -2.38
N SER A 74 -21.49 19.90 -1.89
CA SER A 74 -21.81 19.68 -0.48
C SER A 74 -21.52 18.21 -0.14
N SER A 75 -20.66 17.96 0.84
CA SER A 75 -20.35 16.61 1.29
C SER A 75 -21.57 15.95 1.94
N SER A 76 -22.04 14.85 1.36
CA SER A 76 -23.12 14.01 1.89
C SER A 76 -22.59 13.06 2.98
N TRP A 77 -22.05 13.62 4.07
CA TRP A 77 -21.73 12.82 5.25
C TRP A 77 -23.01 12.63 6.09
N PRO A 78 -23.34 11.41 6.53
CA PRO A 78 -24.34 11.23 7.57
C PRO A 78 -23.69 11.64 8.89
N ALA A 79 -23.80 12.92 9.25
CA ALA A 79 -23.59 13.34 10.62
C ALA A 79 -24.66 12.61 11.45
N GLY A 80 -24.22 11.77 12.40
CA GLY A 80 -25.11 11.16 13.37
C GLY A 80 -25.95 12.26 14.03
N HIS A 81 -27.26 12.03 14.11
CA HIS A 81 -28.20 12.92 14.76
C HIS A 81 -27.71 13.22 16.18
N ILE A 82 -27.34 14.47 16.45
CA ILE A 82 -27.09 14.93 17.82
C ILE A 82 -28.48 15.21 18.38
N ASP A 83 -28.94 14.39 19.33
CA ASP A 83 -30.17 14.66 20.06
C ASP A 83 -29.97 15.95 20.88
N GLU A 84 -30.72 17.00 20.53
CA GLU A 84 -30.94 18.18 21.36
C GLU A 84 -31.74 17.78 22.61
N GLN A 85 -31.11 17.12 23.57
CA GLN A 85 -31.63 17.00 24.94
C GLN A 85 -30.58 16.45 25.90
N SER A 86 -29.71 17.35 26.36
CA SER A 86 -29.17 17.44 27.74
C SER A 86 -27.94 18.32 27.71
N SER A 87 -28.06 19.53 28.22
CA SER A 87 -26.92 20.43 28.44
C SER A 87 -26.28 20.06 29.78
N PRO A 88 -25.02 19.58 29.84
CA PRO A 88 -24.23 19.73 31.05
C PRO A 88 -23.67 21.16 31.05
N SER A 89 -23.90 21.89 32.14
CA SER A 89 -23.34 23.21 32.38
C SER A 89 -21.81 23.15 32.33
N LEU A 90 -21.22 23.66 31.24
CA LEU A 90 -19.79 23.96 31.16
C LEU A 90 -19.50 25.15 32.10
N SER A 91 -18.83 24.88 33.22
CA SER A 91 -18.22 25.92 34.03
C SER A 91 -17.05 26.51 33.25
N SER A 92 -17.25 27.70 32.70
CA SER A 92 -16.23 28.48 32.02
C SER A 92 -15.19 29.00 33.03
N SER A 93 -13.95 28.53 32.92
CA SER A 93 -12.80 29.25 33.48
C SER A 93 -12.59 30.53 32.66
N ILE A 94 -12.90 31.67 33.28
CA ILE A 94 -12.72 33.00 32.71
C ILE A 94 -11.26 33.39 32.88
N ASP A 95 -10.49 33.35 31.79
CA ASP A 95 -9.24 34.09 31.70
C ASP A 95 -9.53 35.55 31.35
N SER A 96 -9.02 36.46 32.19
CA SER A 96 -9.42 37.86 32.31
C SER A 96 -8.91 38.80 31.21
N LYS A 97 -8.66 38.31 29.99
CA LYS A 97 -8.42 39.12 28.77
C LYS A 97 -8.97 38.44 27.51
N GLY A 98 -10.24 38.05 27.54
CA GLY A 98 -10.91 37.37 26.43
C GLY A 98 -11.31 38.31 25.28
N LYS A 99 -10.52 38.31 24.19
CA LYS A 99 -11.11 38.48 22.85
C LYS A 99 -11.54 37.09 22.39
N ALA A 100 -12.84 36.80 22.46
CA ALA A 100 -13.41 35.66 21.77
C ALA A 100 -13.06 35.78 20.28
N ARG A 101 -12.18 34.92 19.78
CA ARG A 101 -11.79 34.91 18.37
C ARG A 101 -12.97 34.33 17.60
N ALA A 102 -13.80 35.20 17.02
CA ALA A 102 -14.88 34.76 16.14
C ALA A 102 -14.27 33.88 15.04
N ILE A 103 -14.66 32.60 14.98
CA ILE A 103 -14.29 31.69 13.89
C ILE A 103 -15.08 32.15 12.67
N THR A 104 -14.55 33.11 11.93
CA THR A 104 -15.21 33.69 10.74
C THR A 104 -15.06 32.83 9.48
N SER A 105 -14.24 31.77 9.54
CA SER A 105 -14.02 30.84 8.42
C SER A 105 -13.45 29.52 8.91
N ILE A 106 -13.89 28.39 8.34
CA ILE A 106 -13.26 27.07 8.54
C ILE A 106 -11.82 27.15 8.00
N PRO A 107 -10.79 26.78 8.77
CA PRO A 107 -9.42 26.80 8.29
C PRO A 107 -9.27 25.87 7.08
N SER A 108 -8.54 26.35 6.07
CA SER A 108 -8.22 25.56 4.89
C SER A 108 -7.31 24.39 5.26
N LEU A 109 -7.53 23.24 4.62
CA LEU A 109 -6.64 22.08 4.75
C LEU A 109 -5.17 22.47 4.47
N PRO A 110 -4.21 21.91 5.21
CA PRO A 110 -2.80 22.06 4.88
C PRO A 110 -2.54 21.60 3.44
N ARG A 111 -1.70 22.36 2.72
CA ARG A 111 -1.34 22.06 1.33
C ARG A 111 -0.70 20.65 1.22
N SER A 112 -1.08 19.89 0.19
CA SER A 112 -0.43 18.61 -0.11
C SER A 112 1.06 18.77 -0.45
N LYS A 113 1.83 17.72 -0.18
CA LYS A 113 3.24 17.58 -0.56
C LYS A 113 3.38 17.64 -2.08
N THR A 114 4.51 18.17 -2.54
CA THR A 114 4.85 18.32 -3.95
C THR A 114 6.20 17.72 -4.29
N LEU A 115 6.50 17.62 -5.58
CA LEU A 115 7.80 17.15 -6.07
C LEU A 115 8.98 17.93 -5.46
N SER A 116 8.82 19.24 -5.29
CA SER A 116 9.84 20.08 -4.65
C SER A 116 10.08 19.71 -3.18
N ASP A 117 9.02 19.35 -2.45
CA ASP A 117 9.15 18.89 -1.06
C ASP A 117 9.96 17.58 -0.98
N LEU A 118 9.71 16.64 -1.90
CA LEU A 118 10.46 15.37 -1.96
C LEU A 118 11.92 15.57 -2.32
N ASN A 119 12.21 16.45 -3.29
CA ASN A 119 13.58 16.81 -3.64
C ASN A 119 14.32 17.45 -2.47
N ALA A 120 13.64 18.32 -1.71
CA ALA A 120 14.20 18.92 -0.51
C ALA A 120 14.50 17.88 0.59
N LEU A 121 13.67 16.85 0.73
CA LEU A 121 13.91 15.73 1.66
C LEU A 121 15.17 14.95 1.26
N LYS A 122 15.31 14.57 -0.01
CA LYS A 122 16.52 13.90 -0.54
C LYS A 122 17.77 14.74 -0.28
N GLN A 123 17.75 16.02 -0.62
CA GLN A 123 18.90 16.93 -0.45
C GLN A 123 19.32 17.05 1.03
N LYS A 124 18.36 17.01 1.95
CA LYS A 124 18.61 17.04 3.39
C LYS A 124 18.97 15.67 3.98
N GLY A 125 18.95 14.60 3.19
CA GLY A 125 19.14 13.23 3.65
C GLY A 125 18.01 12.70 4.54
N ILE A 126 16.85 13.37 4.56
CA ILE A 126 15.70 12.97 5.37
C ILE A 126 14.93 11.89 4.60
N PRO A 127 14.74 10.68 5.15
CA PRO A 127 14.10 9.57 4.44
C PRO A 127 12.66 9.91 4.07
N ILE A 128 12.28 9.71 2.81
CA ILE A 128 10.90 9.90 2.32
C ILE A 128 10.05 8.71 2.79
N VAL A 129 8.90 9.01 3.40
CA VAL A 129 7.97 7.96 3.85
C VAL A 129 6.86 7.80 2.83
N CYS A 130 6.76 6.60 2.25
CA CYS A 130 5.72 6.24 1.31
C CYS A 130 4.90 5.04 1.80
N LEU A 131 3.59 5.06 1.57
CA LEU A 131 2.72 3.94 1.94
C LEU A 131 1.59 3.77 0.93
N THR A 132 1.17 2.54 0.69
CA THR A 132 0.03 2.30 -0.20
C THR A 132 -1.32 2.56 0.47
N ALA A 133 -2.31 2.96 -0.31
CA ALA A 133 -3.73 2.92 0.07
C ALA A 133 -4.58 2.44 -1.10
N GLN A 134 -5.72 1.85 -0.78
CA GLN A 134 -6.63 1.27 -1.77
C GLN A 134 -8.09 1.58 -1.51
N ASP A 135 -8.42 2.13 -0.34
CA ASP A 135 -9.79 2.46 0.02
C ASP A 135 -9.84 3.68 0.94
N PHE A 136 -11.06 4.05 1.31
CA PHE A 136 -11.31 5.18 2.17
C PHE A 136 -10.67 5.02 3.58
N PRO A 137 -10.85 3.90 4.32
CA PRO A 137 -10.21 3.72 5.63
C PRO A 137 -8.67 3.72 5.62
N THR A 138 -8.04 3.09 4.62
CA THR A 138 -6.58 3.09 4.48
C THR A 138 -6.06 4.50 4.18
N ALA A 139 -6.75 5.25 3.34
CA ALA A 139 -6.46 6.67 3.10
C ALA A 139 -6.58 7.54 4.35
N LEU A 140 -7.61 7.34 5.19
CA LEU A 140 -7.70 8.04 6.48
C LEU A 140 -6.52 7.75 7.40
N SER A 141 -6.01 6.52 7.35
CA SER A 141 -4.89 6.09 8.18
C SER A 141 -3.57 6.68 7.70
N ILE A 142 -3.39 6.88 6.39
CA ILE A 142 -2.23 7.60 5.85
C ILE A 142 -2.12 9.03 6.42
N ARG A 143 -3.25 9.70 6.65
CA ARG A 143 -3.29 11.08 7.15
C ARG A 143 -2.99 11.20 8.65
N SER A 144 -2.84 10.09 9.38
CA SER A 144 -2.52 10.11 10.82
C SER A 144 -1.04 10.27 11.15
N ALA A 145 -0.18 10.39 10.12
CA ALA A 145 1.26 10.57 10.24
C ALA A 145 1.78 11.44 9.08
N PRO A 146 2.98 12.05 9.19
CA PRO A 146 3.58 12.84 8.11
C PRO A 146 4.13 11.95 6.97
N ILE A 147 3.23 11.25 6.28
CA ILE A 147 3.48 10.50 5.06
C ILE A 147 3.73 11.50 3.92
N ASP A 148 4.82 11.31 3.19
CA ASP A 148 5.19 12.24 2.12
C ASP A 148 4.54 11.86 0.78
N LEU A 149 4.38 10.55 0.53
CA LEU A 149 3.86 10.00 -0.71
C LEU A 149 2.87 8.86 -0.46
N CYS A 150 1.71 8.93 -1.09
CA CYS A 150 0.71 7.87 -1.10
C CYS A 150 0.72 7.22 -2.48
N LEU A 151 0.90 5.89 -2.54
CA LEU A 151 0.78 5.14 -3.78
C LEU A 151 -0.53 4.34 -3.81
N ILE A 152 -1.37 4.60 -4.80
CA ILE A 152 -2.51 3.74 -5.11
C ILE A 152 -2.00 2.66 -6.09
N GLY A 153 -1.46 1.60 -5.50
CA GLY A 153 -0.72 0.57 -6.23
C GLY A 153 -1.61 -0.52 -6.82
N ASP A 154 -1.17 -1.12 -7.92
CA ASP A 154 -1.88 -2.26 -8.55
C ASP A 154 -1.85 -3.52 -7.67
N SER A 155 -1.04 -3.53 -6.60
CA SER A 155 -1.08 -4.50 -5.50
C SER A 155 -2.49 -4.69 -4.92
N LEU A 156 -3.39 -3.70 -5.06
CA LEU A 156 -4.81 -3.81 -4.69
C LEU A 156 -5.51 -5.00 -5.38
N ALA A 157 -5.01 -5.43 -6.55
CA ALA A 157 -5.45 -6.64 -7.22
C ALA A 157 -5.38 -7.85 -6.29
N ASN A 158 -4.29 -7.99 -5.53
CA ASN A 158 -4.08 -9.07 -4.58
C ASN A 158 -4.80 -8.78 -3.25
N VAL A 159 -4.49 -7.65 -2.63
CA VAL A 159 -4.87 -7.40 -1.23
C VAL A 159 -6.31 -6.93 -1.04
N ALA A 160 -6.96 -6.39 -2.08
CA ALA A 160 -8.35 -5.94 -2.01
C ALA A 160 -9.29 -6.81 -2.87
N LEU A 161 -8.83 -7.28 -4.03
CA LEU A 161 -9.67 -8.01 -4.99
C LEU A 161 -9.42 -9.53 -5.01
N GLY A 162 -8.37 -10.02 -4.35
CA GLY A 162 -8.08 -11.46 -4.24
C GLY A 162 -7.60 -12.11 -5.54
N TYR A 163 -7.15 -11.33 -6.54
CA TYR A 163 -6.49 -11.87 -7.72
C TYR A 163 -5.16 -12.52 -7.34
N THR A 164 -4.75 -13.52 -8.11
CA THR A 164 -3.47 -14.23 -7.93
C THR A 164 -2.27 -13.49 -8.50
N SER A 165 -2.52 -12.44 -9.29
CA SER A 165 -1.51 -11.53 -9.84
C SER A 165 -2.12 -10.15 -10.09
N THR A 166 -1.31 -9.14 -10.37
CA THR A 166 -1.79 -7.78 -10.69
C THR A 166 -2.28 -7.62 -12.14
N GLN A 167 -1.97 -8.59 -13.02
CA GLN A 167 -2.30 -8.54 -14.45
C GLN A 167 -3.80 -8.39 -14.79
N PRO A 168 -4.76 -9.02 -14.06
CA PRO A 168 -6.18 -8.88 -14.37
C PRO A 168 -6.78 -7.52 -14.01
N LEU A 169 -6.03 -6.65 -13.32
CA LEU A 169 -6.55 -5.38 -12.84
C LEU A 169 -6.83 -4.43 -14.03
N SER A 170 -8.07 -3.99 -14.15
CA SER A 170 -8.47 -3.04 -15.19
C SER A 170 -8.18 -1.59 -14.80
N LEU A 171 -8.09 -0.71 -15.81
CA LEU A 171 -8.02 0.74 -15.59
C LEU A 171 -9.26 1.28 -14.85
N ASP A 172 -10.44 0.73 -15.10
CA ASP A 172 -11.67 1.15 -14.42
C ASP A 172 -11.65 0.81 -12.93
N SER A 173 -11.17 -0.38 -12.58
CA SER A 173 -10.96 -0.76 -11.18
C SER A 173 -9.94 0.15 -10.51
N MET A 174 -8.84 0.48 -11.20
CA MET A 174 -7.85 1.43 -10.68
C MET A 174 -8.46 2.81 -10.42
N ILE A 175 -9.24 3.35 -11.37
CA ILE A 175 -9.95 4.63 -11.23
C ILE A 175 -10.89 4.60 -10.02
N HIS A 176 -11.68 3.53 -9.85
CA HIS A 176 -12.60 3.39 -8.72
C HIS A 176 -11.88 3.45 -7.37
N HIS A 177 -10.79 2.70 -7.21
CA HIS A 177 -9.99 2.70 -5.98
C HIS A 177 -9.31 4.04 -5.75
N CYS A 178 -8.77 4.68 -6.80
CA CYS A 178 -8.19 6.02 -6.70
C CYS A 178 -9.21 7.06 -6.19
N GLN A 179 -10.45 7.02 -6.70
CA GLN A 179 -11.52 7.90 -6.22
C GLN A 179 -11.86 7.65 -4.74
N ALA A 180 -11.88 6.40 -4.29
CA ALA A 180 -12.11 6.06 -2.89
C ALA A 180 -11.00 6.59 -1.98
N VAL A 181 -9.74 6.42 -2.39
CA VAL A 181 -8.58 6.93 -1.67
C VAL A 181 -8.58 8.45 -1.62
N LYS A 182 -8.85 9.12 -2.75
CA LYS A 182 -8.91 10.58 -2.81
C LYS A 182 -10.01 11.17 -1.92
N ARG A 183 -11.19 10.57 -1.88
CA ARG A 183 -12.24 10.94 -0.90
C ARG A 183 -11.76 10.80 0.54
N GLY A 184 -10.91 9.80 0.83
CA GLY A 184 -10.31 9.61 2.14
C GLY A 184 -9.28 10.69 2.47
N LEU A 185 -8.29 10.91 1.60
CA LEU A 185 -7.22 11.89 1.81
C LEU A 185 -7.76 13.33 1.92
N ASP A 186 -8.82 13.64 1.17
CA ASP A 186 -9.44 14.97 1.12
C ASP A 186 -10.65 15.09 2.07
N ALA A 187 -10.86 14.12 2.98
CA ALA A 187 -12.05 14.08 3.81
C ALA A 187 -12.18 15.32 4.71
N PRO A 188 -13.38 15.95 4.80
CA PRO A 188 -13.60 17.16 5.59
C PRO A 188 -13.28 17.03 7.08
N LEU A 189 -13.27 15.79 7.61
CA LEU A 189 -12.90 15.50 9.00
C LEU A 189 -11.51 16.02 9.37
N PHE A 190 -10.62 16.15 8.39
CA PHE A 190 -9.29 16.72 8.60
C PHE A 190 -9.33 18.25 8.77
N SER A 191 -10.25 18.96 8.10
CA SER A 191 -10.47 20.40 8.35
C SER A 191 -11.08 20.66 9.72
N THR A 192 -11.87 19.72 10.24
CA THR A 192 -12.42 19.81 11.60
C THR A 192 -11.36 19.49 12.65
N ALA A 193 -10.49 18.51 12.38
CA ALA A 193 -9.39 18.17 13.27
C ALA A 193 -8.40 19.34 13.45
N SER A 194 -8.14 20.13 12.40
CA SER A 194 -7.26 21.30 12.49
C SER A 194 -7.84 22.47 13.30
N LEU A 195 -9.11 22.39 13.71
CA LEU A 195 -9.73 23.33 14.66
C LEU A 195 -9.54 22.92 16.13
N MET A 196 -9.00 21.73 16.39
CA MET A 196 -8.76 21.23 17.74
C MET A 196 -7.31 21.55 18.13
N ASP A 197 -7.11 22.32 19.20
CA ASP A 197 -5.79 22.81 19.64
C ASP A 197 -4.77 21.69 19.92
N GLU A 198 -5.24 20.46 20.15
CA GLU A 198 -4.41 19.29 20.49
C GLU A 198 -4.06 18.40 19.29
N ILE A 199 -4.50 18.71 18.06
CA ILE A 199 -4.27 17.87 16.88
C ILE A 199 -3.42 18.62 15.84
N ASP A 200 -2.11 18.33 15.82
CA ASP A 200 -1.23 18.75 14.73
C ASP A 200 -1.44 17.84 13.52
N LEU A 201 -2.24 18.31 12.56
CA LEU A 201 -2.56 17.56 11.37
C LEU A 201 -1.45 17.73 10.31
N PRO A 202 -0.78 16.65 9.88
CA PRO A 202 0.27 16.75 8.88
C PRO A 202 -0.27 17.24 7.53
N ASN A 203 0.63 17.68 6.65
CA ASN A 203 0.30 17.94 5.24
C ASN A 203 -0.20 16.67 4.54
N GLY A 204 -1.10 16.83 3.56
CA GLY A 204 -1.51 15.72 2.70
C GLY A 204 -0.32 15.16 1.91
N PRO A 205 -0.24 13.85 1.65
CA PRO A 205 0.83 13.28 0.83
C PRO A 205 0.67 13.68 -0.64
N LEU A 206 1.75 13.56 -1.41
CA LEU A 206 1.68 13.52 -2.87
C LEU A 206 1.05 12.20 -3.29
N VAL A 207 0.05 12.21 -4.16
CA VAL A 207 -0.72 11.01 -4.53
C VAL A 207 -0.35 10.54 -5.93
N ILE A 208 0.25 9.36 -6.00
CA ILE A 208 0.62 8.68 -7.24
C ILE A 208 -0.25 7.44 -7.38
N ALA A 209 -0.67 7.10 -8.61
CA ALA A 209 -1.34 5.82 -8.88
C ALA A 209 -0.58 5.01 -9.92
N ASP A 210 -0.64 3.69 -9.80
CA ASP A 210 -0.09 2.81 -10.83
C ASP A 210 -0.90 2.86 -12.13
N MET A 211 -0.19 2.77 -13.26
CA MET A 211 -0.81 2.37 -14.51
C MET A 211 -0.94 0.84 -14.51
N PRO A 212 -2.14 0.26 -14.56
CA PRO A 212 -2.31 -1.19 -14.53
C PRO A 212 -1.76 -1.85 -15.80
N PHE A 213 -1.43 -3.14 -15.71
CA PHE A 213 -0.91 -3.92 -16.84
C PHE A 213 -1.76 -3.73 -18.11
N GLY A 214 -1.10 -3.52 -19.24
CA GLY A 214 -1.76 -3.33 -20.54
C GLY A 214 -2.30 -1.92 -20.80
N SER A 215 -2.52 -1.09 -19.79
CA SER A 215 -3.13 0.25 -19.96
C SER A 215 -2.26 1.26 -20.71
N THR A 216 -0.94 1.04 -20.69
CA THR A 216 0.07 1.84 -21.38
C THR A 216 0.71 1.10 -22.56
N PHE A 217 0.19 -0.08 -22.91
CA PHE A 217 0.67 -0.83 -24.08
C PHE A 217 0.02 -0.28 -25.36
N GLY A 218 0.73 -0.41 -26.48
CA GLY A 218 0.26 0.06 -27.78
C GLY A 218 0.92 1.37 -28.21
N SER A 219 0.15 2.25 -28.87
CA SER A 219 0.67 3.54 -29.34
C SER A 219 0.86 4.52 -28.18
N LEU A 220 1.84 5.42 -28.33
CA LEU A 220 2.07 6.48 -27.35
C LEU A 220 0.82 7.33 -27.10
N ASP A 221 0.01 7.61 -28.12
CA ASP A 221 -1.23 8.39 -27.97
C ASP A 221 -2.28 7.65 -27.13
N SER A 222 -2.43 6.34 -27.34
CA SER A 222 -3.34 5.53 -26.53
C SER A 222 -2.89 5.47 -25.07
N ALA A 223 -1.58 5.29 -24.85
CA ALA A 223 -1.02 5.26 -23.50
C ALA A 223 -1.18 6.61 -22.78
N VAL A 224 -0.93 7.73 -23.48
CA VAL A 224 -1.18 9.08 -22.94
C VAL A 224 -2.66 9.28 -22.61
N HIS A 225 -3.57 8.82 -23.47
CA HIS A 225 -5.01 8.89 -23.20
C HIS A 225 -5.41 8.14 -21.92
N SER A 226 -4.89 6.93 -21.71
CA SER A 226 -5.11 6.16 -20.48
C SER A 226 -4.63 6.91 -19.23
N VAL A 227 -3.44 7.53 -19.28
CA VAL A 227 -2.89 8.32 -18.18
C VAL A 227 -3.74 9.56 -17.89
N ILE A 228 -4.11 10.31 -18.92
CA ILE A 228 -4.97 11.50 -18.79
C ILE A 228 -6.31 11.12 -18.18
N ARG A 229 -6.91 10.02 -18.65
CA ARG A 229 -8.19 9.53 -18.12
C ARG A 229 -8.08 9.22 -16.63
N LEU A 230 -7.03 8.52 -16.21
CA LEU A 230 -6.80 8.20 -14.80
C LEU A 230 -6.69 9.49 -13.97
N ILE A 231 -5.87 10.46 -14.39
CA ILE A 231 -5.68 11.72 -13.66
C ILE A 231 -6.98 12.52 -13.58
N GLN A 232 -7.67 12.75 -14.71
CA GLN A 232 -8.87 13.57 -14.77
C GLN A 232 -10.05 12.99 -13.96
N GLN A 233 -10.20 11.67 -13.95
CA GLN A 233 -11.33 11.03 -13.25
C GLN A 233 -11.09 10.84 -11.75
N THR A 234 -9.86 11.04 -11.27
CA THR A 234 -9.49 10.71 -9.89
C THR A 234 -8.91 11.89 -9.12
N GLY A 235 -8.24 12.84 -9.79
CA GLY A 235 -7.55 13.96 -9.16
C GLY A 235 -6.25 13.57 -8.45
N ILE A 236 -5.60 12.48 -8.85
CA ILE A 236 -4.23 12.14 -8.42
C ILE A 236 -3.21 13.12 -9.01
N ASP A 237 -2.02 13.19 -8.41
CA ASP A 237 -0.97 14.14 -8.80
C ASP A 237 -0.06 13.62 -9.91
N GLY A 238 0.02 12.30 -10.11
CA GLY A 238 0.88 11.68 -11.12
C GLY A 238 0.73 10.16 -11.18
N VAL A 239 1.57 9.53 -12.00
CA VAL A 239 1.48 8.07 -12.26
C VAL A 239 2.79 7.33 -12.00
N LYS A 240 2.70 6.06 -11.59
CA LYS A 240 3.81 5.10 -11.57
C LYS A 240 3.71 4.17 -12.79
N ILE A 241 4.84 3.96 -13.46
CA ILE A 241 4.94 3.12 -14.66
C ILE A 241 6.07 2.11 -14.49
N GLU A 242 5.76 0.83 -14.69
CA GLU A 242 6.73 -0.26 -14.67
C GLU A 242 7.39 -0.49 -16.04
N GLY A 243 8.71 -0.40 -16.06
CA GLY A 243 9.50 -0.71 -17.25
C GLY A 243 10.88 -0.09 -17.22
N SER A 244 11.72 -0.57 -18.14
CA SER A 244 13.09 -0.11 -18.35
C SER A 244 13.14 0.80 -19.59
N TYR A 245 13.93 0.45 -20.60
CA TYR A 245 14.17 1.31 -21.76
C TYR A 245 12.93 1.51 -22.64
N GLU A 246 12.07 0.50 -22.73
CA GLU A 246 10.88 0.50 -23.58
C GLU A 246 9.81 1.52 -23.18
N VAL A 247 9.80 1.97 -21.92
CA VAL A 247 8.84 2.99 -21.45
C VAL A 247 9.38 4.42 -21.58
N ILE A 248 10.66 4.61 -21.89
CA ILE A 248 11.30 5.94 -22.01
C ILE A 248 10.54 6.88 -22.96
N PRO A 249 10.13 6.46 -24.19
CA PRO A 249 9.41 7.36 -25.09
C PRO A 249 8.09 7.86 -24.51
N LEU A 250 7.39 7.02 -23.74
CA LEU A 250 6.15 7.40 -23.07
C LEU A 250 6.41 8.37 -21.92
N ILE A 251 7.38 8.05 -21.05
CA ILE A 251 7.75 8.89 -19.91
C ILE A 251 8.16 10.29 -20.37
N LYS A 252 8.99 10.36 -21.41
CA LYS A 252 9.37 11.65 -22.00
C LYS A 252 8.16 12.43 -22.49
N ARG A 253 7.23 11.79 -23.22
CA ARG A 253 6.02 12.46 -23.72
C ARG A 253 5.12 12.96 -22.58
N LEU A 254 4.94 12.16 -21.53
CA LEU A 254 4.12 12.53 -20.37
C LEU A 254 4.73 13.71 -19.61
N THR A 255 6.04 13.67 -19.37
CA THR A 255 6.75 14.71 -18.62
C THR A 255 6.88 16.01 -19.41
N ASP A 256 7.04 15.95 -20.75
CA ASP A 256 6.94 17.11 -21.65
C ASP A 256 5.54 17.79 -21.59
N HIS A 257 4.50 17.05 -21.18
CA HIS A 257 3.15 17.57 -20.91
C HIS A 257 2.91 17.97 -19.45
N GLY A 258 3.95 17.94 -18.61
CA GLY A 258 3.87 18.31 -17.20
C GLY A 258 3.23 17.25 -16.30
N ILE A 259 3.08 16.01 -16.77
CA ILE A 259 2.57 14.90 -15.96
C ILE A 259 3.72 14.30 -15.13
N PRO A 260 3.66 14.32 -13.79
CA PRO A 260 4.66 13.67 -12.96
C PRO A 260 4.64 12.16 -13.14
N VAL A 261 5.81 11.59 -13.44
CA VAL A 261 5.98 10.14 -13.58
C VAL A 261 7.00 9.62 -12.57
N MET A 262 6.60 8.57 -11.84
CA MET A 262 7.48 7.74 -11.03
C MET A 262 7.83 6.47 -11.83
N GLY A 263 9.12 6.21 -12.01
CA GLY A 263 9.57 4.96 -12.65
C GLY A 263 9.54 3.79 -11.66
N HIS A 264 9.55 2.56 -12.16
CA HIS A 264 9.68 1.35 -11.34
C HIS A 264 10.62 0.33 -12.00
N LEU A 265 11.74 0.04 -11.32
CA LEU A 265 12.78 -0.91 -11.72
C LEU A 265 13.04 -1.95 -10.63
N GLY A 266 13.74 -3.03 -11.01
CA GLY A 266 13.94 -4.21 -10.17
C GLY A 266 12.89 -5.27 -10.50
N LEU A 267 12.28 -5.86 -9.49
CA LEU A 267 11.16 -6.78 -9.69
C LEU A 267 9.93 -5.99 -10.13
N GLN A 268 9.36 -6.33 -11.30
CA GLN A 268 8.18 -5.68 -11.87
C GLN A 268 7.00 -6.67 -11.85
N PRO A 269 6.10 -6.61 -10.86
CA PRO A 269 4.99 -7.56 -10.68
C PRO A 269 4.13 -7.77 -11.93
N GLN A 270 3.93 -6.72 -12.74
CA GLN A 270 3.14 -6.81 -13.97
C GLN A 270 3.77 -7.76 -15.01
N ARG A 271 5.07 -8.03 -14.89
CA ARG A 271 5.88 -8.84 -15.82
C ARG A 271 6.31 -10.18 -15.26
N VAL A 272 5.72 -10.62 -14.13
CA VAL A 272 6.10 -11.85 -13.42
C VAL A 272 6.08 -13.11 -14.29
N GLY A 273 5.21 -13.16 -15.31
CA GLY A 273 5.21 -14.25 -16.30
C GLY A 273 6.51 -14.34 -17.12
N SER A 274 7.15 -13.21 -17.41
CA SER A 274 8.43 -13.16 -18.14
C SER A 274 9.64 -13.37 -17.22
N THR A 275 9.55 -12.98 -15.94
CA THR A 275 10.65 -13.13 -14.96
C THR A 275 10.66 -14.48 -14.24
N SER A 276 9.75 -15.40 -14.61
CA SER A 276 9.62 -16.74 -13.99
C SER A 276 9.39 -16.68 -12.46
N GLY A 277 8.55 -15.74 -12.03
CA GLY A 277 8.15 -15.56 -10.63
C GLY A 277 8.73 -14.31 -9.95
N TYR A 278 8.37 -14.15 -8.66
CA TYR A 278 8.86 -13.09 -7.79
C TYR A 278 10.27 -13.44 -7.28
N ARG A 279 11.29 -12.90 -7.93
CA ARG A 279 12.70 -13.17 -7.62
C ARG A 279 13.47 -11.87 -7.46
N VAL A 280 14.45 -11.88 -6.57
CA VAL A 280 15.42 -10.79 -6.42
C VAL A 280 16.14 -10.53 -7.75
N GLN A 281 16.16 -9.27 -8.18
CA GLN A 281 16.85 -8.80 -9.39
C GLN A 281 18.22 -8.20 -9.06
N GLY A 282 19.08 -7.96 -10.05
CA GLY A 282 20.38 -7.30 -9.80
C GLY A 282 21.39 -8.15 -9.02
N LYS A 283 21.28 -9.49 -9.07
CA LYS A 283 22.15 -10.41 -8.32
C LYS A 283 23.53 -10.61 -8.96
N THR A 284 23.67 -10.25 -10.24
CA THR A 284 24.94 -10.28 -10.96
C THR A 284 25.37 -8.87 -11.32
N ALA A 285 26.66 -8.68 -11.57
CA ALA A 285 27.25 -7.41 -11.95
C ALA A 285 26.56 -6.78 -13.17
N ALA A 286 26.30 -7.60 -14.19
CA ALA A 286 25.63 -7.16 -15.41
C ALA A 286 24.18 -6.71 -15.15
N GLN A 287 23.42 -7.46 -14.33
CA GLN A 287 22.05 -7.08 -13.98
C GLN A 287 22.02 -5.81 -13.12
N ALA A 288 22.91 -5.69 -12.15
CA ALA A 288 23.02 -4.49 -11.32
C ALA A 288 23.39 -3.26 -12.16
N LYS A 289 24.30 -3.42 -13.13
CA LYS A 289 24.68 -2.37 -14.08
C LYS A 289 23.52 -1.97 -14.98
N ASP A 290 22.77 -2.93 -15.51
CA ASP A 290 21.58 -2.64 -16.33
C ASP A 290 20.51 -1.87 -15.55
N ILE A 291 20.26 -2.23 -14.28
CA ILE A 291 19.33 -1.48 -13.43
C ILE A 291 19.82 -0.05 -13.19
N LEU A 292 21.13 0.15 -12.95
CA LEU A 292 21.71 1.48 -12.81
C LEU A 292 21.54 2.32 -14.08
N ASP A 293 21.87 1.75 -15.24
CA ASP A 293 21.80 2.43 -16.53
C ASP A 293 20.36 2.76 -16.91
N ALA A 294 19.44 1.82 -16.72
CA ALA A 294 18.01 2.05 -16.88
C ALA A 294 17.53 3.15 -15.92
N SER A 295 17.99 3.18 -14.67
CA SER A 295 17.61 4.22 -13.71
C SER A 295 18.06 5.61 -14.16
N LEU A 296 19.30 5.74 -14.65
CA LEU A 296 19.82 7.00 -15.21
C LEU A 296 19.05 7.41 -16.46
N ALA A 297 18.66 6.46 -17.30
CA ALA A 297 17.87 6.71 -18.50
C ALA A 297 16.44 7.18 -18.16
N LEU A 298 15.79 6.57 -17.17
CA LEU A 298 14.48 7.00 -16.67
C LEU A 298 14.53 8.39 -16.03
N GLN A 299 15.59 8.70 -15.27
CA GLN A 299 15.82 10.05 -14.76
C GLN A 299 15.94 11.07 -15.91
N THR A 300 16.74 10.74 -16.92
CA THR A 300 16.93 11.59 -18.11
C THR A 300 15.64 11.78 -18.90
N ALA A 301 14.79 10.76 -18.93
CA ALA A 301 13.47 10.80 -19.56
C ALA A 301 12.46 11.71 -18.82
N GLY A 302 12.76 12.11 -17.58
CA GLY A 302 11.94 13.05 -16.81
C GLY A 302 11.22 12.46 -15.60
N CYS A 303 11.52 11.21 -15.20
CA CYS A 303 10.99 10.68 -13.94
C CYS A 303 11.36 11.59 -12.77
N PHE A 304 10.40 11.90 -11.89
CA PHE A 304 10.69 12.69 -10.68
C PHE A 304 11.20 11.81 -9.54
N SER A 305 10.97 10.50 -9.60
CA SER A 305 11.35 9.51 -8.58
C SER A 305 11.37 8.12 -9.22
N ILE A 306 12.08 7.16 -8.62
CA ILE A 306 12.11 5.76 -9.08
C ILE A 306 11.87 4.81 -7.90
N VAL A 307 10.95 3.86 -8.04
CA VAL A 307 10.85 2.71 -7.14
C VAL A 307 11.91 1.67 -7.51
N LEU A 308 12.63 1.18 -6.50
CA LEU A 308 13.57 0.06 -6.61
C LEU A 308 13.01 -1.10 -5.79
N GLU A 309 12.59 -2.17 -6.48
CA GLU A 309 11.95 -3.32 -5.83
C GLU A 309 12.82 -4.58 -5.88
N CYS A 310 13.01 -5.20 -4.71
CA CYS A 310 13.62 -6.52 -4.57
C CYS A 310 15.00 -6.64 -5.24
N ILE A 311 15.91 -5.74 -4.88
CA ILE A 311 17.32 -5.70 -5.34
C ILE A 311 18.28 -5.77 -4.14
N PRO A 312 19.53 -6.23 -4.33
CA PRO A 312 20.52 -6.24 -3.25
C PRO A 312 20.72 -4.86 -2.62
N THR A 313 20.81 -4.82 -1.28
CA THR A 313 20.96 -3.58 -0.50
C THR A 313 22.03 -2.67 -1.10
N ARG A 314 23.25 -3.18 -1.30
CA ARG A 314 24.39 -2.40 -1.85
C ARG A 314 24.12 -1.80 -3.23
N VAL A 315 23.34 -2.50 -4.07
CA VAL A 315 22.97 -2.01 -5.40
C VAL A 315 21.97 -0.86 -5.25
N GLY A 316 20.97 -1.00 -4.37
CA GLY A 316 20.04 0.07 -4.04
C GLY A 316 20.75 1.31 -3.51
N GLU A 317 21.63 1.17 -2.51
CA GLU A 317 22.40 2.30 -1.96
C GLU A 317 23.22 3.02 -3.04
N TYR A 318 23.86 2.25 -3.93
CA TYR A 318 24.69 2.79 -4.99
C TYR A 318 23.89 3.57 -6.02
N ILE A 319 22.76 3.01 -6.48
CA ILE A 319 21.86 3.69 -7.43
C ILE A 319 21.33 4.99 -6.82
N SER A 320 20.87 4.96 -5.57
CA SER A 320 20.36 6.15 -4.86
C SER A 320 21.41 7.26 -4.75
N ALA A 321 22.67 6.91 -4.56
CA ALA A 321 23.79 7.85 -4.52
C ALA A 321 24.15 8.44 -5.89
N LYS A 322 23.89 7.72 -6.99
CA LYS A 322 24.16 8.20 -8.36
C LYS A 322 23.03 9.04 -8.94
N LEU A 323 21.78 8.83 -8.50
CA LEU A 323 20.62 9.57 -8.97
C LEU A 323 20.46 10.92 -8.27
N GLN A 324 20.03 11.93 -9.03
CA GLN A 324 19.65 13.26 -8.53
C GLN A 324 18.20 13.26 -8.03
N ILE A 325 17.35 12.38 -8.56
CA ILE A 325 15.98 12.20 -8.13
C ILE A 325 15.87 11.19 -6.96
N PRO A 326 14.81 11.25 -6.15
CA PRO A 326 14.58 10.27 -5.09
C PRO A 326 14.36 8.85 -5.62
N THR A 327 14.95 7.89 -4.91
CA THR A 327 14.62 6.47 -5.01
C THR A 327 13.75 6.06 -3.83
N ILE A 328 12.71 5.28 -4.07
CA ILE A 328 11.86 4.69 -3.04
C ILE A 328 12.10 3.17 -3.03
N GLY A 329 12.62 2.65 -1.94
CA GLY A 329 12.96 1.24 -1.80
C GLY A 329 11.79 0.40 -1.30
N ILE A 330 11.68 -0.82 -1.83
CA ILE A 330 10.90 -1.91 -1.23
C ILE A 330 11.70 -3.20 -1.40
N GLY A 331 12.36 -3.62 -0.33
CA GLY A 331 13.39 -4.66 -0.42
C GLY A 331 14.60 -4.22 -1.26
N ALA A 332 15.04 -2.97 -1.11
CA ALA A 332 16.21 -2.41 -1.79
C ALA A 332 17.26 -1.82 -0.83
N GLY A 333 17.07 -2.02 0.48
CA GLY A 333 18.00 -1.58 1.51
C GLY A 333 17.64 -0.24 2.16
N SER A 334 18.27 0.02 3.31
CA SER A 334 17.93 1.15 4.18
C SER A 334 18.36 2.50 3.65
N LYS A 335 19.32 2.55 2.71
CA LYS A 335 19.89 3.79 2.16
C LYS A 335 19.31 4.24 0.83
N THR A 336 18.19 3.69 0.38
CA THR A 336 17.37 4.40 -0.62
C THR A 336 16.83 5.71 -0.04
N ASP A 337 16.55 6.73 -0.86
CA ASP A 337 16.09 8.03 -0.35
C ASP A 337 14.75 7.98 0.40
N GLY A 338 13.94 6.96 0.16
CA GLY A 338 12.73 6.66 0.91
C GLY A 338 12.39 5.18 0.92
N GLN A 339 11.31 4.84 1.60
CA GLN A 339 10.79 3.47 1.70
C GLN A 339 9.30 3.43 1.39
N ILE A 340 8.84 2.33 0.80
CA ILE A 340 7.42 2.00 0.62
C ILE A 340 7.12 0.59 1.11
N LEU A 341 5.94 0.40 1.68
CA LEU A 341 5.34 -0.91 1.90
C LEU A 341 3.89 -0.93 1.41
N VAL A 342 3.40 -2.14 1.12
CA VAL A 342 1.96 -2.37 0.99
C VAL A 342 1.35 -2.27 2.39
N MET A 343 0.36 -1.38 2.60
CA MET A 343 -0.20 -1.14 3.95
C MET A 343 -0.70 -2.42 4.62
N ASN A 344 -1.37 -3.31 3.88
CA ASN A 344 -1.88 -4.56 4.42
C ASN A 344 -0.75 -5.51 4.89
N ASP A 345 0.39 -5.54 4.19
CA ASP A 345 1.57 -6.30 4.62
C ASP A 345 2.16 -5.67 5.89
N MET A 346 2.30 -4.34 5.92
CA MET A 346 2.85 -3.60 7.06
C MET A 346 2.05 -3.83 8.35
N ILE A 347 0.72 -3.93 8.27
CA ILE A 347 -0.15 -4.17 9.44
C ILE A 347 -0.45 -5.64 9.70
N GLY A 348 0.05 -6.57 8.87
CA GLY A 348 -0.20 -8.00 9.00
C GLY A 348 -1.67 -8.40 8.79
N ASP A 349 -2.35 -7.78 7.82
CA ASP A 349 -3.78 -8.02 7.56
C ASP A 349 -4.05 -9.39 6.93
N LEU A 350 -5.31 -9.82 6.89
CA LEU A 350 -5.73 -11.15 6.40
C LEU A 350 -5.77 -11.25 4.86
N THR A 351 -4.66 -10.93 4.19
CA THR A 351 -4.54 -10.90 2.72
C THR A 351 -3.92 -12.16 2.12
N SER A 352 -3.39 -13.06 2.95
CA SER A 352 -2.74 -14.29 2.51
C SER A 352 -3.16 -15.49 3.36
N ALA A 353 -3.06 -16.70 2.80
CA ALA A 353 -3.27 -17.93 3.56
C ALA A 353 -2.31 -18.04 4.74
N GLY A 354 -1.09 -17.50 4.63
CA GLY A 354 -0.12 -17.43 5.72
C GLY A 354 -0.66 -16.61 6.90
N HIS A 355 -1.21 -15.43 6.63
CA HIS A 355 -1.81 -14.57 7.66
C HIS A 355 -3.01 -15.25 8.33
N ILE A 356 -3.89 -15.89 7.54
CA ILE A 356 -5.05 -16.62 8.08
C ILE A 356 -4.60 -17.81 8.94
N LEU A 357 -3.68 -18.63 8.45
CA LEU A 357 -3.18 -19.79 9.19
C LEU A 357 -2.47 -19.38 10.48
N ALA A 358 -1.67 -18.30 10.44
CA ALA A 358 -1.04 -17.75 11.64
C ALA A 358 -2.10 -17.33 12.67
N ALA A 359 -3.12 -16.56 12.25
CA ALA A 359 -4.21 -16.13 13.12
C ALA A 359 -5.03 -17.30 13.70
N LEU A 360 -5.30 -18.34 12.90
CA LEU A 360 -6.05 -19.51 13.35
C LEU A 360 -5.22 -20.47 14.22
N SER A 361 -3.90 -20.54 13.99
CA SER A 361 -3.00 -21.43 14.73
C SER A 361 -2.89 -21.07 16.22
N GLN A 362 -2.92 -19.77 16.56
CA GLN A 362 -2.92 -19.29 17.94
C GLN A 362 -4.14 -19.77 18.73
N LYS A 363 -5.28 -20.00 18.06
CA LYS A 363 -6.49 -20.54 18.68
C LYS A 363 -6.30 -21.97 19.20
N THR A 364 -5.31 -22.71 18.69
CA THR A 364 -4.97 -24.06 19.15
C THR A 364 -4.08 -24.02 20.40
N GLN A 365 -3.25 -22.98 20.57
CA GLN A 365 -2.44 -22.79 21.77
C GLN A 365 -3.23 -22.15 22.92
N ALA A 366 -4.12 -21.19 22.63
CA ALA A 366 -4.99 -20.57 23.63
C ALA A 366 -5.97 -21.56 24.27
N MET A 367 -6.43 -22.57 23.52
CA MET A 367 -7.29 -23.64 24.09
C MET A 367 -6.51 -24.61 25.00
N GLY A 368 -5.20 -24.75 24.78
CA GLY A 368 -4.30 -25.52 25.65
C GLY A 368 -3.89 -24.74 26.90
N SER A 369 -3.77 -23.41 26.81
CA SER A 369 -3.40 -22.55 27.95
C SER A 369 -4.58 -22.25 28.88
N ILE A 370 -5.83 -22.22 28.39
CA ILE A 370 -7.01 -22.08 29.26
C ILE A 370 -7.18 -23.31 30.18
N LEU A 371 -6.68 -24.48 29.79
CA LEU A 371 -6.61 -25.67 30.66
C LEU A 371 -5.36 -25.69 31.57
N ALA A 372 -4.37 -24.84 31.31
CA ALA A 372 -3.13 -24.74 32.10
C ALA A 372 -3.10 -23.52 33.05
N GLN A 373 -4.09 -22.62 32.96
CA GLN A 373 -4.18 -21.41 33.77
C GLN A 373 -4.87 -21.59 35.14
N SER A 374 -5.18 -22.83 35.54
CA SER A 374 -5.63 -23.12 36.92
C SER A 374 -4.48 -23.35 37.91
N GLU A 375 -3.22 -23.36 37.48
CA GLU A 375 -2.07 -23.56 38.37
C GLU A 375 -0.85 -22.79 37.85
N TYR A 376 -0.76 -21.47 38.05
CA TYR A 376 0.56 -20.80 38.12
C TYR A 376 0.44 -19.55 38.97
N THR A 377 0.84 -19.71 40.23
CA THR A 377 0.99 -18.69 41.26
C THR A 377 2.23 -17.83 41.01
N GLU A 378 2.17 -16.63 41.59
CA GLU A 378 3.20 -15.60 41.72
C GLU A 378 4.61 -16.14 42.01
N GLU A 379 5.55 -15.95 41.09
CA GLU A 379 6.95 -15.59 41.35
C GLU A 379 7.72 -15.56 40.03
N GLN A 380 8.02 -14.35 39.53
CA GLN A 380 9.23 -13.99 38.77
C GLN A 380 9.08 -12.58 38.18
N ASN A 381 9.15 -11.57 39.05
CA ASN A 381 9.51 -10.21 38.65
C ASN A 381 10.93 -9.93 39.14
N ALA A 382 11.93 -10.38 38.37
CA ALA A 382 13.28 -9.86 38.47
C ALA A 382 14.05 -10.15 37.18
N LYS A 383 14.38 -9.07 36.46
CA LYS A 383 15.36 -8.90 35.36
C LYS A 383 14.78 -8.85 33.93
N GLY A 384 14.79 -7.63 33.40
CA GLY A 384 14.75 -7.35 31.96
C GLY A 384 13.41 -6.82 31.47
N GLU A 385 13.11 -5.57 31.76
CA GLU A 385 12.04 -4.83 31.07
C GLU A 385 12.39 -4.72 29.58
N ASN A 386 11.98 -5.70 28.79
CA ASN A 386 11.61 -5.42 27.40
C ASN A 386 10.33 -4.61 27.49
N GLN A 387 10.38 -3.31 27.19
CA GLN A 387 9.18 -2.50 26.98
C GLN A 387 8.35 -3.17 25.88
N ILE A 388 7.36 -3.94 26.29
CA ILE A 388 6.28 -4.34 25.40
C ILE A 388 5.48 -3.05 25.21
N ASP A 389 5.59 -2.42 24.04
CA ASP A 389 4.78 -1.25 23.69
C ASP A 389 3.32 -1.57 24.05
N GLN A 390 2.75 -0.80 24.99
CA GLN A 390 1.40 -1.03 25.47
C GLN A 390 0.43 -0.94 24.29
N ILE A 391 -0.48 -1.92 24.19
CA ILE A 391 -1.48 -1.92 23.11
C ILE A 391 -2.30 -0.61 23.23
N PRO A 392 -2.34 0.21 22.18
CA PRO A 392 -2.92 1.54 22.26
C PRO A 392 -4.43 1.47 22.47
N MET A 393 -4.89 2.01 23.59
CA MET A 393 -6.31 2.10 23.95
C MET A 393 -6.99 3.26 23.21
N THR A 394 -8.31 3.17 23.05
CA THR A 394 -9.15 4.21 22.45
C THR A 394 -9.11 5.46 23.30
N SER A 395 -8.91 6.61 22.65
CA SER A 395 -8.94 7.93 23.30
C SER A 395 -10.32 8.24 23.87
N ALA A 396 -10.38 9.12 24.88
CA ALA A 396 -11.63 9.72 25.38
C ALA A 396 -12.44 10.43 24.27
N LEU A 397 -11.78 10.84 23.18
CA LEU A 397 -12.41 11.41 21.98
C LEU A 397 -13.07 10.37 21.06
N THR A 398 -12.95 9.07 21.37
CA THR A 398 -13.57 8.01 20.57
C THR A 398 -15.09 8.10 20.74
N PRO A 399 -15.87 8.27 19.65
CA PRO A 399 -17.31 8.39 19.76
C PRO A 399 -17.92 7.11 20.34
N SER A 400 -18.96 7.28 21.16
CA SER A 400 -19.74 6.14 21.63
C SER A 400 -20.41 5.45 20.44
N ALA A 401 -20.32 4.13 20.39
CA ALA A 401 -20.99 3.35 19.35
C ALA A 401 -22.52 3.56 19.45
N PRO A 402 -23.26 3.55 18.33
CA PRO A 402 -24.72 3.56 18.36
C PRO A 402 -25.26 2.44 19.26
N LYS A 403 -26.43 2.64 19.90
CA LYS A 403 -27.00 1.69 20.88
C LYS A 403 -27.08 0.23 20.39
N PHE A 404 -27.20 0.01 19.07
CA PHE A 404 -27.29 -1.31 18.45
C PHE A 404 -25.94 -1.90 18.01
N VAL A 405 -24.82 -1.20 18.24
CA VAL A 405 -23.48 -1.62 17.84
C VAL A 405 -22.64 -1.93 19.07
N ARG A 406 -22.01 -3.10 19.07
CA ARG A 406 -20.98 -3.48 20.05
C ARG A 406 -19.65 -3.67 19.31
N ASN A 407 -18.58 -3.03 19.79
CA ASN A 407 -17.23 -3.32 19.33
C ASN A 407 -16.72 -4.61 20.00
N PHE A 408 -16.32 -5.60 19.19
CA PHE A 408 -15.82 -6.89 19.65
C PHE A 408 -14.29 -7.02 19.64
N CYS A 409 -13.57 -5.96 19.26
CA CYS A 409 -12.11 -5.95 19.36
C CYS A 409 -11.69 -6.10 20.84
N GLN A 410 -10.64 -6.88 21.08
CA GLN A 410 -10.10 -7.14 22.41
C GLN A 410 -8.59 -6.80 22.46
N PRO A 411 -8.08 -6.31 23.61
CA PRO A 411 -8.81 -5.97 24.82
C PRO A 411 -9.88 -4.87 24.63
N ALA A 412 -10.90 -4.88 25.50
CA ALA A 412 -11.98 -3.90 25.46
C ALA A 412 -11.41 -2.47 25.53
N GLY A 413 -11.93 -1.57 24.69
CA GLY A 413 -11.33 -0.24 24.53
C GLY A 413 -10.21 -0.19 23.48
N ILE A 414 -10.09 -1.17 22.60
CA ILE A 414 -9.25 -1.07 21.38
C ILE A 414 -10.13 -1.08 20.14
N SER A 415 -9.66 -0.43 19.08
CA SER A 415 -10.25 -0.54 17.75
C SER A 415 -9.19 -0.88 16.72
N ILE A 416 -9.60 -1.59 15.66
CA ILE A 416 -8.72 -1.85 14.51
C ILE A 416 -8.21 -0.55 13.88
N GLY A 417 -9.00 0.53 13.94
CA GLY A 417 -8.58 1.85 13.48
C GLY A 417 -7.43 2.41 14.29
N THR A 418 -7.49 2.32 15.63
CA THR A 418 -6.43 2.79 16.55
C THR A 418 -5.13 2.01 16.35
N LEU A 419 -5.22 0.69 16.18
CA LEU A 419 -4.07 -0.15 15.88
C LEU A 419 -3.43 0.22 14.53
N ARG A 420 -4.25 0.47 13.50
CA ARG A 420 -3.76 0.87 12.18
C ARG A 420 -3.05 2.22 12.22
N VAL A 421 -3.62 3.22 12.89
CA VAL A 421 -2.99 4.54 13.09
C VAL A 421 -1.63 4.40 13.78
N SER A 422 -1.57 3.60 14.84
CA SER A 422 -0.34 3.37 15.60
C SER A 422 0.73 2.68 14.75
N ALA A 423 0.35 1.70 13.93
CA ALA A 423 1.25 1.03 13.00
C ALA A 423 1.79 1.99 11.92
N VAL A 424 0.96 2.86 11.37
CA VAL A 424 1.40 3.89 10.39
C VAL A 424 2.40 4.87 11.04
N GLN A 425 2.15 5.30 12.27
CA GLN A 425 3.07 6.16 13.03
C GLN A 425 4.39 5.46 13.33
N ALA A 426 4.33 4.19 13.77
CA ALA A 426 5.52 3.38 14.03
C ALA A 426 6.37 3.18 12.77
N TYR A 427 5.75 2.85 11.64
CA TYR A 427 6.43 2.76 10.34
C TYR A 427 7.08 4.08 9.93
N THR A 428 6.33 5.18 10.03
CA THR A 428 6.84 6.52 9.72
C THR A 428 8.08 6.83 10.56
N ASN A 429 8.02 6.60 11.87
CA ASN A 429 9.14 6.80 12.78
C ASN A 429 10.32 5.88 12.45
N ALA A 430 10.07 4.62 12.10
CA ALA A 430 11.14 3.68 11.76
C ALA A 430 11.88 4.10 10.47
N VAL A 431 11.14 4.50 9.43
CA VAL A 431 11.72 4.99 8.16
C VAL A 431 12.51 6.28 8.38
N ARG A 432 11.92 7.29 9.05
CA ARG A 432 12.58 8.58 9.31
C ARG A 432 13.89 8.43 10.06
N ASN A 433 13.97 7.46 10.98
CA ASN A 433 15.14 7.19 11.80
C ASN A 433 16.06 6.11 11.20
N ARG A 434 15.85 5.68 9.95
CA ARG A 434 16.62 4.61 9.28
C ARG A 434 16.70 3.31 10.10
N ARG A 435 15.68 3.04 10.94
CA ARG A 435 15.52 1.76 11.66
C ARG A 435 14.78 0.73 10.83
N PHE A 436 14.15 1.16 9.72
CA PHE A 436 13.55 0.30 8.73
C PHE A 436 14.00 0.72 7.32
N PRO A 437 14.32 -0.26 6.44
CA PRO A 437 14.55 -1.67 6.77
C PRO A 437 15.81 -1.89 7.61
N ASP A 438 15.86 -3.01 8.34
CA ASP A 438 17.11 -3.55 8.89
C ASP A 438 17.81 -4.37 7.79
N ASP A 439 18.91 -3.85 7.26
CA ASP A 439 19.62 -4.48 6.13
C ASP A 439 20.18 -5.88 6.43
N GLN A 440 20.35 -6.28 7.69
CA GLN A 440 20.79 -7.62 8.04
C GLN A 440 19.65 -8.64 8.03
N ILE A 441 18.46 -8.21 8.42
CA ILE A 441 17.27 -9.06 8.58
C ILE A 441 16.42 -9.03 7.31
N GLU A 442 16.25 -7.86 6.72
CA GLU A 442 15.27 -7.56 5.66
C GLU A 442 15.96 -7.22 4.32
N GLY A 443 17.29 -7.12 4.31
CA GLY A 443 18.08 -6.80 3.12
C GLY A 443 18.46 -8.01 2.26
N TYR A 444 18.49 -7.82 0.93
CA TYR A 444 19.03 -8.80 0.00
C TYR A 444 20.53 -8.60 -0.23
N LYS A 445 21.26 -9.71 -0.45
CA LYS A 445 22.71 -9.70 -0.65
C LYS A 445 23.10 -9.99 -2.10
N ILE A 446 24.13 -9.30 -2.57
CA ILE A 446 24.89 -9.61 -3.78
C ILE A 446 26.21 -10.29 -3.37
N LYS A 447 26.69 -11.26 -4.15
CA LYS A 447 27.97 -11.92 -3.85
C LYS A 447 29.13 -10.92 -3.97
N THR A 448 30.19 -11.12 -3.19
CA THR A 448 31.31 -10.18 -3.11
C THR A 448 32.07 -10.01 -4.43
N ASP A 449 32.23 -11.09 -5.19
CA ASP A 449 32.83 -11.11 -6.52
C ASP A 449 31.98 -10.34 -7.55
N GLU A 450 30.67 -10.61 -7.57
CA GLU A 450 29.70 -9.88 -8.41
C GLU A 450 29.66 -8.39 -8.06
N TRP A 451 29.74 -8.04 -6.77
CA TRP A 451 29.81 -6.65 -6.34
C TRP A 451 31.08 -5.95 -6.83
N LYS A 452 32.25 -6.61 -6.76
CA LYS A 452 33.49 -6.04 -7.31
C LYS A 452 33.43 -5.87 -8.82
N ALA A 453 32.90 -6.85 -9.54
CA ALA A 453 32.71 -6.77 -10.98
C ALA A 453 31.73 -5.65 -11.36
N PHE A 454 30.67 -5.43 -10.58
CA PHE A 454 29.75 -4.31 -10.75
C PHE A 454 30.45 -2.95 -10.64
N LEU A 455 31.27 -2.76 -9.60
CA LEU A 455 32.04 -1.52 -9.42
C LEU A 455 33.00 -1.27 -10.60
N GLN A 456 33.69 -2.31 -11.07
CA GLN A 456 34.53 -2.23 -12.26
C GLN A 456 33.76 -1.81 -13.52
N LEU A 457 32.55 -2.35 -13.73
CA LEU A 457 31.67 -1.94 -14.83
C LEU A 457 31.19 -0.48 -14.70
N CYS A 458 31.17 0.06 -13.48
CA CYS A 458 30.87 1.47 -13.21
C CYS A 458 32.10 2.38 -13.30
N GLY A 459 33.30 1.83 -13.52
CA GLY A 459 34.56 2.57 -13.58
C GLY A 459 35.14 2.94 -12.20
N GLU A 460 34.81 2.17 -11.15
CA GLU A 460 35.32 2.34 -9.77
C GLU A 460 36.29 1.25 -9.34
#